data_AF-A0A1C5XJU7-F1
#
_entry.id   AF-A0A1C5XJU7-F1
#
_cell.length_a   1.000
_cell.length_b   1.000
_cell.length_c   1.000
_cell.angle_alpha   90.00
_cell.angle_beta   90.00
_cell.angle_gamma   90.00
#
_symmetry.space_group_name_H-M   'P 1'
#
loop_
_entity.id
_entity.type
_entity.pdbx_description
1 polymer ?
#
loop_
_entity_poly.entity_id
_entity_poly.type
_entity_poly.pdbx_seq_one_letter_code
_entity_poly.pdbx_strand_id
1 'polypeptide(L)' 'MTKEMVLENLKKLVGTEFDADEVICAFEDFEEDGETNIIVEDSHNAGYDKIACIDAWNSTEFYFSLDGDVIEDVWMR' A
#
# COMPACT_ATOMS: atom_id res chain seq x y z
N MET A 1 11.58 -2.40 9.37
CA MET A 1 11.49 -1.69 8.07
C MET A 1 11.04 -0.24 8.31
N THR A 2 11.16 0.69 7.35
CA THR A 2 10.54 2.03 7.46
C THR A 2 9.44 2.19 6.41
N LYS A 3 8.53 3.15 6.60
CA LYS A 3 7.45 3.43 5.64
C LYS A 3 7.98 3.86 4.27
N GLU A 4 9.12 4.54 4.22
CA GLU A 4 9.79 4.88 2.97
C GLU A 4 10.25 3.63 2.22
N MET A 5 10.76 2.61 2.94
CA MET A 5 11.15 1.34 2.33
C MET A 5 9.94 0.57 1.82
N VAL A 6 8.81 0.59 2.55
CA VAL A 6 7.55 0.02 2.08
C VAL A 6 7.10 0.72 0.80
N LEU A 7 7.13 2.06 0.75
CA LEU A 7 6.81 2.83 -0.46
C LEU A 7 7.74 2.46 -1.62
N GLU A 8 9.04 2.32 -1.39
CA GLU A 8 10.01 1.90 -2.42
C GLU A 8 9.72 0.49 -2.94
N ASN A 9 9.31 -0.43 -2.07
CA ASN A 9 8.90 -1.78 -2.46
C ASN A 9 7.61 -1.76 -3.29
N LEU A 10 6.58 -1.04 -2.83
CA LEU A 10 5.32 -0.91 -3.56
C LEU A 10 5.52 -0.24 -4.93
N LYS A 11 6.42 0.73 -5.04
CA LYS A 11 6.76 1.36 -6.33
C LYS A 11 7.39 0.40 -7.34
N LYS A 12 7.95 -0.73 -6.92
CA LYS A 12 8.43 -1.77 -7.84
C LYS A 12 7.29 -2.54 -8.51
N LEU A 13 6.08 -2.48 -7.97
CA LEU A 13 4.86 -3.07 -8.54
C LEU A 13 4.21 -2.18 -9.59
N VAL A 14 4.67 -0.92 -9.76
CA VAL A 14 4.15 -0.03 -10.80
C VAL A 14 4.36 -0.67 -12.18
N GLY A 15 3.28 -0.73 -12.96
CA GLY A 15 3.23 -1.40 -14.25
C GLY A 15 2.82 -2.87 -14.21
N THR A 16 2.52 -3.45 -13.04
CA THR A 16 1.93 -4.79 -12.89
C THR A 16 0.46 -4.70 -12.50
N GLU A 17 -0.28 -5.81 -12.68
CA GLU A 17 -1.64 -5.93 -12.14
C GLU A 17 -1.63 -5.81 -10.61
N PHE A 18 -2.67 -5.21 -10.05
CA PHE A 18 -2.85 -5.07 -8.62
C PHE A 18 -3.14 -6.44 -8.00
N ASP A 19 -2.26 -6.88 -7.12
CA ASP A 19 -2.40 -8.12 -6.35
C ASP A 19 -2.23 -7.81 -4.87
N ALA A 20 -3.24 -8.14 -4.06
CA ALA A 20 -3.23 -7.87 -2.63
C ALA A 20 -2.13 -8.67 -1.90
N ASP A 21 -1.81 -9.89 -2.34
CA ASP A 21 -0.76 -10.71 -1.73
C ASP A 21 0.62 -10.09 -1.99
N GLU A 22 0.86 -9.55 -3.19
CA GLU A 22 2.10 -8.83 -3.51
C GLU A 22 2.22 -7.52 -2.73
N VAL A 23 1.11 -6.78 -2.59
CA VAL A 23 1.06 -5.58 -1.74
C VAL A 23 1.38 -5.93 -0.28
N ILE A 24 0.80 -6.99 0.27
CA ILE A 24 1.10 -7.46 1.63
C ILE A 24 2.57 -7.88 1.75
N CYS A 25 3.10 -8.61 0.76
CA CYS A 25 4.51 -9.01 0.75
C CYS A 25 5.46 -7.81 0.75
N ALA A 26 5.10 -6.70 0.12
CA ALA A 26 5.92 -5.49 0.05
C ALA A 26 6.13 -4.82 1.42
N PHE A 27 5.27 -5.10 2.40
CA PHE A 27 5.40 -4.61 3.78
C PHE A 27 6.44 -5.41 4.59
N GLU A 28 6.87 -6.59 4.14
CA GLU A 28 7.87 -7.45 4.81
C GLU A 28 7.67 -7.49 6.35
N ASP A 29 8.66 -7.01 7.12
CA ASP A 29 8.65 -6.90 8.59
C ASP A 29 8.35 -5.44 9.04
N PHE A 30 7.54 -4.69 8.30
CA PHE A 30 7.05 -3.38 8.72
C PHE A 30 6.01 -3.53 9.83
N GLU A 31 6.15 -2.68 10.84
CA GLU A 31 5.30 -2.65 12.03
C GLU A 31 5.05 -1.18 12.37
N GLU A 32 3.80 -0.85 12.70
CA GLU A 32 3.44 0.44 13.29
C GLU A 32 2.68 0.19 14.59
N ASP A 33 3.11 0.86 15.66
CA ASP A 33 2.51 0.78 17.00
C ASP A 33 2.35 -0.65 17.57
N GLY A 34 3.23 -1.59 17.19
CA GLY A 34 3.17 -2.98 17.64
C GLY A 34 2.32 -3.89 16.77
N GLU A 35 1.71 -3.36 15.71
CA GLU A 35 0.84 -4.10 14.80
C GLU A 35 1.51 -4.37 13.45
N THR A 36 1.23 -5.54 12.89
CA THR A 36 1.73 -6.00 11.59
C THR A 36 0.61 -6.46 10.67
N ASN A 37 -0.63 -6.41 11.13
CA ASN A 37 -1.79 -6.76 10.32
C ASN A 37 -1.98 -5.71 9.24
N ILE A 38 -2.05 -6.12 7.98
CA ILE A 38 -2.17 -5.23 6.83
C ILE A 38 -3.61 -5.28 6.32
N ILE A 39 -4.20 -4.12 6.14
CA ILE A 39 -5.50 -3.94 5.48
C ILE A 39 -5.24 -3.51 4.05
N VAL A 40 -5.94 -4.13 3.10
CA VAL A 40 -5.97 -3.73 1.69
C VAL A 40 -7.42 -3.61 1.26
N GLU A 41 -7.84 -2.42 0.82
CA GLU A 41 -9.24 -2.16 0.47
C GLU A 41 -9.41 -1.11 -0.63
N ASP A 42 -10.64 -0.90 -1.07
CA ASP A 42 -10.99 0.18 -2.00
C ASP A 42 -10.80 1.54 -1.33
N SER A 43 -10.13 2.45 -2.03
CA SER A 43 -9.94 3.81 -1.56
C SER A 43 -11.22 4.62 -1.71
N HIS A 44 -11.58 5.35 -0.65
CA HIS A 44 -12.64 6.35 -0.68
C HIS A 44 -12.11 7.77 -0.97
N ASN A 45 -10.79 7.92 -1.18
CA ASN A 45 -10.15 9.18 -1.50
C ASN A 45 -10.21 9.45 -3.01
N ALA A 46 -10.59 10.67 -3.38
CA ALA A 46 -10.67 11.06 -4.78
C ALA A 46 -9.28 11.03 -5.45
N GLY A 47 -9.16 10.27 -6.54
CA GLY A 47 -7.92 10.12 -7.30
C GLY A 47 -7.08 8.89 -6.97
N TYR A 48 -7.57 8.01 -6.09
CA TYR A 48 -6.93 6.73 -5.77
C TYR A 48 -7.98 5.63 -5.71
N ASP A 49 -7.64 4.46 -6.24
CA ASP A 49 -8.54 3.31 -6.38
C ASP A 49 -8.41 2.33 -5.21
N LYS A 50 -7.19 2.15 -4.68
CA LYS A 50 -6.92 1.25 -3.55
C LYS A 50 -6.11 1.94 -2.46
N ILE A 51 -6.20 1.39 -1.26
CA ILE A 51 -5.40 1.79 -0.11
C ILE A 51 -4.86 0.55 0.60
N ALA A 52 -3.64 0.66 1.15
CA ALA A 52 -3.09 -0.30 2.07
C ALA A 52 -2.49 0.39 3.30
N CYS A 53 -2.65 -0.19 4.48
CA CYS A 53 -2.09 0.32 5.73
C CYS A 53 -1.97 -0.79 6.79
N ILE A 54 -1.22 -0.51 7.86
CA ILE A 54 -1.27 -1.34 9.07
C ILE A 54 -2.59 -1.07 9.80
N ASP A 55 -3.23 -2.11 10.36
CA ASP A 55 -4.42 -2.00 11.23
C ASP A 55 -4.05 -1.40 12.60
N ALA A 56 -3.59 -0.16 12.59
CA ALA A 56 -3.21 0.63 13.75
C ALA A 56 -3.82 2.02 13.67
N TRP A 57 -3.98 2.65 14.83
CA TRP A 57 -4.56 3.99 14.90
C TRP A 57 -3.63 5.03 14.24
N ASN A 58 -4.14 5.78 13.26
CA ASN A 58 -3.35 6.75 12.47
C ASN A 58 -2.14 6.12 11.75
N SER A 59 -2.24 4.85 11.34
CA SER A 59 -1.24 4.18 10.51
C SER A 59 -0.90 4.98 9.25
N THR A 60 0.31 4.80 8.73
CA THR A 60 0.68 5.35 7.42
C THR A 60 -0.18 4.70 6.34
N GLU A 61 -0.83 5.52 5.52
CA GLU A 61 -1.67 5.08 4.41
C GLU A 61 -0.88 5.11 3.09
N PHE A 62 -0.92 4.02 2.35
CA PHE A 62 -0.36 3.90 1.01
C PHE A 62 -1.50 3.84 -0.01
N TYR A 63 -1.54 4.81 -0.92
CA TYR A 63 -2.58 4.94 -1.93
C TYR A 63 -2.10 4.49 -3.29
N PHE A 64 -2.97 3.82 -4.04
CA PHE A 64 -2.68 3.30 -5.39
C PHE A 64 -3.62 3.96 -6.40
N SER A 65 -3.05 4.42 -7.51
CA SER A 65 -3.79 4.79 -8.72
C SER A 65 -3.68 3.65 -9.71
N LEU A 66 -4.81 3.24 -10.31
CA LEU A 66 -4.86 2.15 -11.27
C LEU A 66 -5.36 2.64 -12.65
N ASP A 67 -4.72 2.16 -13.72
CA ASP A 67 -5.27 2.22 -15.08
C ASP A 67 -5.88 0.85 -15.42
N GLY A 68 -7.18 0.71 -15.15
CA GLY A 68 -7.83 -0.60 -15.12
C GLY A 68 -7.39 -1.38 -13.88
N ASP A 69 -6.79 -2.55 -14.08
CA ASP A 69 -6.23 -3.37 -12.99
C ASP A 69 -4.71 -3.16 -12.81
N VAL A 70 -4.07 -2.32 -13.63
CA VAL A 70 -2.61 -2.11 -13.60
C VAL A 70 -2.26 -0.91 -12.71
N ILE A 71 -1.26 -1.08 -11.84
CA ILE A 71 -0.77 -0.02 -10.96
C ILE A 71 -0.06 1.06 -11.79
N GLU A 72 -0.62 2.26 -11.79
CA GLU A 72 -0.03 3.43 -12.46
C GLU A 72 0.93 4.18 -11.52
N ASP A 73 0.56 4.35 -10.26
CA ASP A 73 1.37 5.08 -9.27
C ASP A 73 1.04 4.70 -7.83
N VAL A 74 1.99 4.95 -6.92
CA VAL A 74 1.85 4.70 -5.47
C VAL A 74 2.35 5.90 -4.67
N TRP A 75 1.53 6.36 -3.73
CA TRP A 75 1.80 7.50 -2.86
C TRP A 75 1.63 7.12 -1.39
N MET A 76 2.30 7.83 -0.47
CA MET A 76 2.07 7.70 0.97
C MET A 76 1.81 9.07 1.59
N ARG A 77 1.01 9.12 2.66
CA ARG A 77 0.76 10.33 3.44
C ARG A 77 1.14 10.17 4.90
#